data_AF-A0A0T9RMP0-F1
#
_entry.id   AF-A0A0T9RMP0-F1
#
_cell.length_a   1.000
_cell.length_b   1.000
_cell.length_c   1.000
_cell.angle_alpha   90.00
_cell.angle_beta   90.00
_cell.angle_gamma   90.00
#
_symmetry.space_group_name_H-M   'P 1'
#
loop_
_entity.id
_entity.type
_entity.pdbx_description
1 polymer ?
#
loop_
_entity_poly.entity_id
_entity_poly.type
_entity_poly.pdbx_seq_one_letter_code
_entity_poly.pdbx_strand_id
1 'polypeptide(L)'
;MKTQYHLEIYEPDMSDCVAGHYESDTPFGALSVGDEINGMSLNSSDRHKNLRIIKLQHIFWVVEGSHMSHKICVWTDLSDK
;
A
#
# COMPACT_ATOMS: atom_id res chain seq x y z
N MET A 1 -0.89 6.69 -23.99
CA MET A 1 -1.66 6.73 -22.73
C MET A 1 -0.68 6.49 -21.60
N LYS A 2 -0.52 7.44 -20.67
CA LYS A 2 0.38 7.29 -19.52
C LYS A 2 -0.35 6.49 -18.43
N THR A 3 0.38 5.75 -17.60
CA THR A 3 -0.18 5.10 -16.40
C THR A 3 0.25 5.88 -15.17
N GLN A 4 -0.70 6.21 -14.29
CA GLN A 4 -0.42 6.69 -12.94
C GLN A 4 -0.58 5.53 -11.95
N TYR A 5 0.42 5.35 -11.10
CA TYR A 5 0.46 4.27 -10.14
C TYR A 5 0.15 4.81 -8.75
N HIS A 6 -0.74 4.14 -8.04
CA HIS A 6 -1.13 4.48 -6.67
C HIS A 6 -0.86 3.28 -5.76
N LEU A 7 -0.39 3.54 -4.54
CA LEU A 7 -0.20 2.55 -3.49
C LEU A 7 -0.87 3.05 -2.23
N GLU A 8 -1.86 2.30 -1.75
CA GLU A 8 -2.52 2.51 -0.45
C GLU A 8 -2.12 1.37 0.48
N ILE A 9 -1.58 1.72 1.65
CA ILE A 9 -1.28 0.79 2.74
C ILE A 9 -2.29 1.06 3.84
N TYR A 10 -3.01 0.02 4.26
CA TYR A 10 -4.03 0.12 5.31
C TYR A 10 -3.44 -0.19 6.68
N GLU A 11 -3.98 0.49 7.69
CA GLU A 11 -3.66 0.24 9.10
C GLU A 11 -4.00 -1.22 9.47
N PRO A 12 -3.18 -1.87 10.31
CA PRO A 12 -3.55 -3.14 10.93
C PRO A 12 -4.90 -3.02 11.65
N ASP A 13 -5.71 -4.08 11.61
CA ASP A 13 -7.03 -4.17 12.25
C ASP A 13 -8.11 -3.20 11.74
N MET A 14 -7.80 -2.27 10.83
CA MET A 14 -8.75 -1.29 10.27
C MET A 14 -8.73 -1.31 8.75
N SER A 15 -9.63 -2.11 8.15
CA SER A 15 -9.67 -2.33 6.70
C SER A 15 -10.01 -1.10 5.85
N ASP A 16 -10.53 -0.05 6.48
CA ASP A 16 -11.00 1.20 5.89
C ASP A 16 -10.10 2.41 6.21
N CYS A 17 -9.05 2.23 7.02
CA CYS A 17 -8.12 3.29 7.39
C CYS A 17 -6.82 3.20 6.59
N VAL A 18 -6.53 4.20 5.77
CA VAL A 18 -5.29 4.29 5.00
C VAL A 18 -4.18 4.87 5.87
N ALA A 19 -3.17 4.07 6.18
CA ALA A 19 -1.97 4.47 6.92
C ALA A 19 -0.97 5.23 6.04
N GLY A 20 -0.92 4.90 4.74
CA GLY A 20 -0.01 5.52 3.79
C GLY A 20 -0.53 5.52 2.37
N HIS A 21 -0.33 6.63 1.66
CA HIS A 21 -0.68 6.79 0.25
C HIS A 21 0.53 7.31 -0.53
N TYR A 22 0.86 6.63 -1.63
CA TYR A 22 1.96 7.00 -2.49
C TYR A 22 1.52 7.04 -3.95
N GLU A 23 2.10 7.97 -4.71
CA GLU A 23 1.85 8.14 -6.14
C GLU A 23 3.17 8.08 -6.90
N SER A 24 3.12 7.51 -8.10
CA SER A 24 4.29 7.33 -8.94
C SER A 24 3.94 7.33 -10.42
N ASP A 25 4.87 7.84 -11.23
CA ASP A 25 4.83 7.76 -12.69
C ASP A 25 5.42 6.44 -13.22
N THR A 26 5.98 5.60 -12.34
CA THR A 26 6.51 4.26 -12.63
C THR A 26 5.87 3.20 -11.74
N PRO A 27 5.79 1.93 -12.18
CA PRO A 27 5.23 0.86 -11.36
C PRO A 27 5.90 0.74 -9.99
N PHE A 28 5.12 0.43 -8.96
CA PHE A 28 5.67 0.00 -7.68
C PHE A 28 6.36 -1.37 -7.83
N GLY A 29 7.31 -1.66 -6.93
CA GLY A 29 7.96 -2.95 -6.86
C GLY A 29 6.95 -4.09 -6.63
N ALA A 30 7.39 -5.32 -6.92
CA ALA A 30 6.57 -6.50 -6.63
C ALA A 30 6.28 -6.60 -5.12
N LEU A 31 5.01 -6.82 -4.79
CA LEU A 31 4.52 -7.04 -3.43
C LEU A 31 3.76 -8.36 -3.42
N SER A 32 3.96 -9.16 -2.39
CA SER A 32 3.31 -10.45 -2.21
C SER A 32 2.68 -10.55 -0.83
N VAL A 33 1.61 -11.33 -0.72
CA VAL A 33 1.08 -11.73 0.60
C VAL A 33 2.16 -12.52 1.32
N GLY A 34 2.42 -12.16 2.58
CA GLY A 34 3.49 -12.70 3.40
C GLY A 34 4.77 -11.85 3.45
N ASP A 35 4.94 -10.89 2.54
CA ASP A 35 6.09 -9.97 2.59
C ASP A 35 6.02 -9.10 3.85
N GLU A 36 7.18 -8.81 4.44
CA GLU A 36 7.32 -7.83 5.52
C GLU A 36 7.63 -6.44 4.95
N ILE A 37 6.89 -5.44 5.43
CA ILE A 37 7.18 -4.03 5.19
C ILE A 37 7.46 -3.35 6.52
N ASN A 38 8.38 -2.37 6.51
CA ASN A 38 8.70 -1.64 7.73
C ASN A 38 7.55 -0.66 8.04
N GLY A 39 6.88 -0.85 9.18
CA GLY A 39 5.86 0.07 9.63
C GLY A 39 6.47 1.44 9.91
N MET A 40 6.03 2.44 9.16
CA MET A 40 6.38 3.83 9.45
C MET A 40 5.45 4.35 10.55
N SER A 41 5.85 4.25 11.81
CA SER A 41 5.23 5.07 12.84
C SER A 41 5.81 6.47 12.76
N LEU A 42 4.95 7.48 12.64
CA LEU A 42 5.33 8.89 12.79
C LEU A 42 5.61 9.25 14.26
N ASN A 43 5.19 8.39 15.21
CA ASN A 43 5.54 8.51 16.61
C ASN A 43 6.87 7.82 16.89
N SER A 44 7.90 8.61 17.16
CA SER A 44 9.24 8.13 17.57
C SER A 44 9.26 7.27 18.83
N SER A 45 8.18 7.28 19.62
CA SER A 45 8.00 6.42 20.81
C SER A 45 7.47 5.02 20.49
N ASP A 46 6.86 4.82 19.31
CA ASP A 46 6.42 3.50 18.89
C ASP A 46 7.59 2.75 18.29
N ARG A 47 7.85 1.54 18.81
CA ARG A 47 8.80 0.63 18.19
C ARG A 47 8.41 0.46 16.72
N HIS A 48 9.38 0.54 15.81
CA HIS A 48 9.19 0.09 14.43
C HIS A 48 8.62 -1.32 14.46
N LYS A 49 7.32 -1.44 14.16
CA LYS A 49 6.66 -2.74 14.04
C LYS A 49 6.78 -3.13 12.58
N ASN A 50 7.36 -4.30 12.34
CA ASN A 50 7.26 -4.91 11.03
C ASN A 50 5.78 -5.24 10.80
N LEU A 51 5.33 -4.95 9.58
CA LEU A 51 3.98 -5.23 9.13
C LEU A 51 4.06 -6.34 8.09
N ARG A 52 3.19 -7.33 8.19
CA ARG A 52 3.10 -8.40 7.20
C ARG A 52 1.93 -8.13 6.26
N ILE A 53 2.15 -8.23 4.96
CA ILE A 53 1.07 -8.13 3.97
C ILE A 53 0.15 -9.35 4.11
N ILE A 54 -1.13 -9.13 4.40
CA ILE A 54 -2.13 -10.20 4.52
C ILE A 54 -3.06 -10.28 3.30
N LYS A 55 -3.18 -9.18 2.54
CA LYS A 55 -4.02 -9.11 1.35
C LYS A 55 -3.53 -8.03 0.40
N LEU A 56 -3.66 -8.31 -0.89
CA LEU A 56 -3.43 -7.37 -1.99
C LEU A 56 -4.65 -7.29 -2.88
N GLN A 57 -4.97 -6.10 -3.36
CA GLN A 57 -5.97 -5.87 -4.39
C GLN A 57 -5.46 -4.88 -5.41
N HIS A 58 -5.64 -5.18 -6.69
CA HIS A 58 -5.30 -4.30 -7.80
C HIS A 58 -6.58 -3.73 -8.39
N ILE A 59 -6.62 -2.41 -8.57
CA ILE A 59 -7.74 -1.69 -9.20
C ILE A 59 -7.20 -0.92 -10.39
N PHE A 60 -7.85 -1.08 -11.54
CA PHE A 60 -7.50 -0.40 -12.78
C PHE A 60 -8.69 0.43 -13.26
N TRP A 61 -8.46 1.68 -13.62
CA TRP A 61 -9.49 2.53 -14.22
C TRP A 61 -8.87 3.49 -15.23
N VAL A 62 -9.72 4.05 -16.10
CA VAL A 62 -9.31 5.06 -17.08
C VAL A 62 -9.89 6.39 -16.67
N VAL A 63 -9.04 7.42 -16.63
CA VAL A 63 -9.46 8.81 -16.55
C VAL A 63 -9.53 9.34 -17.99
N GLU A 64 -10.75 9.55 -18.47
CA GLU A 64 -10.99 9.98 -19.85
C GLU A 64 -10.20 11.23 -20.20
N GLY A 65 -9.52 11.20 -21.35
CA GLY A 65 -8.67 12.31 -21.81
C GLY A 65 -7.36 12.50 -21.04
N SER A 66 -7.04 11.65 -20.06
CA SER A 66 -5.85 11.82 -19.20
C SER A 66 -4.94 10.59 -19.18
N HIS A 67 -5.24 9.58 -18.35
CA HIS A 67 -4.34 8.48 -18.05
C HIS A 67 -5.10 7.19 -17.67
N MET A 68 -4.38 6.08 -17.62
CA MET A 68 -4.83 4.86 -16.93
C MET A 68 -4.32 4.92 -15.50
N SER A 69 -5.13 4.61 -14.52
CA SER A 69 -4.67 4.46 -13.13
C SER A 69 -4.55 2.99 -12.78
N HIS A 70 -3.47 2.65 -12.08
CA HIS A 70 -3.27 1.34 -11.45
C HIS A 70 -3.05 1.57 -9.96
N LYS A 71 -4.01 1.14 -9.13
CA LYS A 71 -3.89 1.18 -7.68
C LYS A 71 -3.61 -0.19 -7.11
N ILE A 72 -2.68 -0.25 -6.16
CA ILE A 72 -2.44 -1.40 -5.31
C ILE A 72 -2.90 -1.04 -3.89
N CYS A 73 -3.86 -1.80 -3.39
CA CYS A 73 -4.33 -1.73 -2.00
C CYS A 73 -3.66 -2.85 -1.20
N VAL A 74 -2.96 -2.51 -0.12
CA VAL A 74 -2.16 -3.41 0.71
C VAL A 74 -2.73 -3.42 2.13
N TRP A 75 -3.33 -4.53 2.54
CA TRP A 75 -3.72 -4.72 3.94
C TRP A 75 -2.62 -5.42 4.69
N THR A 76 -2.39 -4.95 5.90
CA THR A 76 -1.31 -5.42 6.76
C THR A 76 -1.83 -5.91 8.09
N ASP A 77 -1.01 -6.72 8.74
CA ASP A 77 -1.17 -7.13 10.13
C ASP A 77 0.17 -6.93 10.84
N LEU A 78 0.15 -6.84 12.17
CA LEU A 78 1.38 -6.81 12.95
C LEU A 78 2.12 -8.14 12.77
N SER A 79 3.41 -8.08 12.43
CA SER A 79 4.22 -9.30 12.42
C SER A 79 4.58 -9.64 13.87
N ASP A 80 3.83 -10.54 14.49
CA ASP A 80 4.27 -11.16 15.73
C ASP A 80 5.51 -12.01 15.44
N LYS A 81 6.67 -11.59 15.98
CA LYS A 81 7.80 -12.49 16.19
C LYS A 81 7.60 -13.27 17.48
#